data_AF-A0A3R6U2J1-F1
#
_entry.id   AF-A0A3R6U2J1-F1
#
_cell.length_a   1.000
_cell.length_b   1.000
_cell.length_c   1.000
_cell.angle_alpha   90.00
_cell.angle_beta   90.00
_cell.angle_gamma   90.00
#
_symmetry.space_group_name_H-M   'P 1'
#
loop_
_entity.id
_entity.type
_entity.pdbx_description
1 polymer ?
#
loop_
_entity_poly.entity_id
_entity_poly.type
_entity_poly.pdbx_seq_one_letter_code
_entity_poly.pdbx_strand_id
1 'polypeptide(L)'
;MKRKLQKCLTILGMIGLCIGLSGCGNDKDTAAKSTVPLERGQHIMYGSYQGEVIEWRVLDKKGDEVLLISEYGLDAQPYDTSGKNRVLWEDSTIREWLNDDFYNSAFSEDEKANIVLSFSEGFEAKNSSTRLLGGKPYYHLERGTKDKIFLLSYTEMCLYFDPDPNPNPKEGSCFDFQYGHDEVLCYPTEYAKQRLYMLNVKDACGWWMADCFYDTDGVGVISGYGQAQREILLNSSRYAVRPAMWVTWQSDMQVIEESRSYNNKG
;
A
#
# COMPACT_ATOMS: atom_id res chain seq x y z
N MET A 1 24.29 -52.08 24.96
CA MET A 1 24.60 -50.65 24.70
C MET A 1 23.30 -49.86 24.70
N LYS A 2 23.08 -49.02 25.72
CA LYS A 2 21.87 -48.18 25.87
C LYS A 2 22.03 -46.92 25.01
N ARG A 3 21.15 -46.70 24.02
CA ARG A 3 21.09 -45.42 23.28
C ARG A 3 20.15 -44.47 24.01
N LYS A 4 20.70 -43.37 24.53
CA LYS A 4 19.94 -42.24 25.09
C LYS A 4 19.38 -41.40 23.95
N LEU A 5 18.08 -41.13 24.01
CA LEU A 5 17.35 -40.24 23.11
C LEU A 5 17.60 -38.79 23.54
N GLN A 6 18.32 -38.01 22.72
CA GLN A 6 18.42 -36.56 22.89
C GLN A 6 17.18 -35.91 22.28
N LYS A 7 16.41 -35.21 23.10
CA LYS A 7 15.30 -34.35 22.68
C LYS A 7 15.89 -33.03 22.18
N CYS A 8 15.89 -32.81 20.87
CA CYS A 8 16.04 -31.46 20.30
C CYS A 8 14.65 -30.86 20.13
N LEU A 9 14.30 -29.91 21.00
CA LEU A 9 13.20 -28.98 20.79
C LEU A 9 13.57 -28.09 19.61
N THR A 10 12.80 -28.13 18.53
CA THR A 10 12.87 -27.14 17.45
C THR A 10 11.56 -26.37 17.46
N ILE A 11 11.64 -25.09 17.81
CA ILE A 11 10.55 -24.13 17.71
C ILE A 11 10.40 -23.81 16.21
N LEU A 12 9.31 -24.30 15.61
CA LEU A 12 8.89 -23.87 14.27
C LEU A 12 8.18 -22.52 14.42
N GLY A 13 8.89 -21.44 14.06
CA GLY A 13 8.26 -20.16 13.77
C GLY A 13 7.42 -20.30 12.51
N MET A 14 6.13 -19.96 12.59
CA MET A 14 5.24 -19.93 11.44
C MET A 14 5.66 -18.78 10.52
N ILE A 15 6.27 -19.14 9.39
CA ILE A 15 6.53 -18.22 8.28
C ILE A 15 5.23 -18.16 7.48
N GLY A 16 4.56 -17.01 7.49
CA GLY A 16 3.48 -16.71 6.56
C GLY A 16 4.05 -16.62 5.14
N LEU A 17 3.97 -17.74 4.41
CA LEU A 17 4.36 -17.83 3.01
C LEU A 17 3.19 -17.34 2.15
N CYS A 18 3.32 -16.18 1.52
CA CYS A 18 2.41 -15.75 0.45
C CYS A 18 2.78 -16.53 -0.81
N ILE A 19 2.08 -17.64 -1.06
CA ILE A 19 2.20 -18.37 -2.33
C ILE A 19 1.09 -17.86 -3.24
N GLY A 20 1.47 -17.15 -4.31
CA GLY A 20 0.58 -16.94 -5.45
C GLY A 20 0.32 -18.29 -6.12
N LEU A 21 -0.90 -18.81 -6.00
CA LEU A 21 -1.29 -20.07 -6.63
C LEU A 21 -1.91 -19.80 -8.00
N SER A 22 -1.19 -20.19 -9.05
CA SER A 22 -1.73 -20.42 -10.38
C SER A 22 -2.30 -21.85 -10.49
N GLY A 23 -3.62 -21.95 -10.58
CA GLY A 23 -4.31 -22.86 -11.52
C GLY A 23 -4.46 -24.36 -11.21
N CYS A 24 -5.73 -24.75 -11.06
CA CYS A 24 -6.36 -26.07 -11.28
C CYS A 24 -6.22 -27.18 -10.21
N GLY A 25 -7.30 -27.36 -9.42
CA GLY A 25 -7.72 -28.69 -8.96
C GLY A 25 -8.20 -28.78 -7.52
N ASN A 26 -9.53 -28.76 -7.34
CA ASN A 26 -10.33 -29.28 -6.21
C ASN A 26 -10.12 -28.69 -4.79
N ASP A 27 -11.12 -27.90 -4.40
CA ASP A 27 -11.65 -27.61 -3.05
C ASP A 27 -10.95 -28.28 -1.86
N LYS A 28 -10.22 -27.46 -1.07
CA LYS A 28 -10.35 -27.27 0.39
C LYS A 28 -9.21 -26.40 0.91
N ASP A 29 -9.24 -25.11 0.57
CA ASP A 29 -8.67 -24.08 1.42
C ASP A 29 -9.78 -23.06 1.65
N THR A 30 -10.65 -23.36 2.62
CA THR A 30 -11.53 -22.35 3.19
C THR A 30 -10.61 -21.38 3.94
N ALA A 31 -10.07 -20.38 3.25
CA ALA A 31 -9.48 -19.22 3.92
C ALA A 31 -10.50 -18.77 4.97
N ALA A 32 -10.11 -18.80 6.25
CA ALA A 32 -11.01 -18.48 7.34
C ALA A 32 -11.62 -17.10 7.06
N LYS A 33 -12.95 -17.03 6.98
CA LYS A 33 -13.67 -15.78 6.77
C LYS A 33 -13.23 -14.80 7.85
N SER A 34 -12.82 -13.59 7.46
CA SER A 34 -12.33 -12.59 8.41
C SER A 34 -13.34 -12.34 9.54
N THR A 35 -12.84 -12.25 10.76
CA THR A 35 -13.63 -11.98 11.98
C THR A 35 -13.63 -10.50 12.36
N VAL A 36 -12.92 -9.66 11.58
CA VAL A 36 -12.82 -8.22 11.82
C VAL A 36 -14.16 -7.55 11.49
N PRO A 37 -14.74 -6.75 12.41
CA PRO A 37 -16.02 -6.06 12.22
C PRO A 37 -15.89 -4.75 11.41
N LEU A 38 -14.85 -4.62 10.59
CA LEU A 38 -14.65 -3.50 9.66
C LEU A 38 -15.07 -3.93 8.26
N GLU A 39 -15.41 -2.99 7.39
CA GLU A 39 -15.63 -3.22 5.97
C GLU A 39 -14.71 -2.34 5.12
N ARG A 40 -14.46 -2.75 3.87
CA ARG A 40 -13.68 -1.95 2.92
C ARG A 40 -14.32 -0.58 2.77
N GLY A 41 -13.50 0.46 2.82
CA GLY A 41 -13.92 1.85 2.78
C GLY A 41 -14.30 2.44 4.14
N GLN A 42 -14.41 1.65 5.22
CA GLN A 42 -14.52 2.22 6.56
C GLN A 42 -13.20 2.81 7.04
N HIS A 43 -13.28 3.78 7.94
CA HIS A 43 -12.12 4.51 8.42
C HIS A 43 -11.89 4.24 9.92
N ILE A 44 -10.61 4.22 10.30
CA ILE A 44 -10.18 4.11 11.70
C ILE A 44 -9.13 5.17 12.02
N MET A 45 -9.02 5.53 13.30
CA MET A 45 -7.94 6.36 13.82
C MET A 45 -6.85 5.47 14.42
N TYR A 46 -5.60 5.66 14.00
CA TYR A 46 -4.47 4.86 14.49
C TYR A 46 -3.13 5.59 14.34
N GLY A 47 -2.34 5.71 15.41
CA GLY A 47 -1.13 6.52 15.40
C GLY A 47 -1.38 8.02 15.23
N SER A 48 -0.30 8.79 15.32
CA SER A 48 -0.32 10.24 15.15
C SER A 48 0.97 10.73 14.51
N TYR A 49 0.90 11.62 13.52
CA TYR A 49 2.07 12.18 12.86
C TYR A 49 1.98 13.71 12.81
N GLN A 50 3.08 14.39 13.14
CA GLN A 50 3.19 15.86 13.13
C GLN A 50 2.09 16.58 13.95
N GLY A 51 1.67 15.95 15.05
CA GLY A 51 0.69 16.52 15.99
C GLY A 51 -0.77 16.20 15.68
N GLU A 52 -1.04 15.43 14.63
CA GLU A 52 -2.41 15.03 14.24
C GLU A 52 -2.56 13.50 14.27
N VAL A 53 -3.73 13.03 14.72
CA VAL A 53 -4.09 11.60 14.64
C VAL A 53 -4.26 11.22 13.17
N ILE A 54 -3.76 10.04 12.78
CA ILE A 54 -3.84 9.60 11.39
C ILE A 54 -5.15 8.85 11.17
N GLU A 55 -5.91 9.30 10.16
CA GLU A 55 -7.08 8.61 9.64
C GLU A 55 -6.65 7.60 8.56
N TRP A 56 -7.10 6.36 8.71
CA TRP A 56 -6.78 5.24 7.82
C TRP A 56 -8.05 4.66 7.21
N ARG A 57 -8.04 4.45 5.90
CA ARG A 57 -9.08 3.76 5.14
C ARG A 57 -8.77 2.26 5.03
N VAL A 58 -9.77 1.43 5.30
CA VAL A 58 -9.70 -0.03 5.15
C VAL A 58 -9.76 -0.41 3.67
N LEU A 59 -8.75 -1.14 3.19
CA LEU A 59 -8.68 -1.64 1.81
C LEU A 59 -9.02 -3.11 1.69
N ASP A 60 -8.59 -3.94 2.65
CA ASP A 60 -8.79 -5.39 2.61
C ASP A 60 -8.74 -6.00 4.01
N LYS A 61 -9.21 -7.24 4.14
CA LYS A 61 -9.22 -8.02 5.39
C LYS A 61 -8.83 -9.47 5.14
N LYS A 62 -7.94 -10.00 5.97
CA LYS A 62 -7.51 -11.41 5.92
C LYS A 62 -7.38 -11.96 7.33
N GLY A 63 -8.27 -12.88 7.71
CA GLY A 63 -8.32 -13.37 9.09
C GLY A 63 -8.62 -12.24 10.07
N ASP A 64 -7.72 -11.99 11.01
CA ASP A 64 -7.74 -10.89 11.97
C ASP A 64 -6.89 -9.68 11.53
N GLU A 65 -6.26 -9.74 10.36
CA GLU A 65 -5.47 -8.65 9.80
C GLU A 65 -6.30 -7.75 8.87
N VAL A 66 -5.97 -6.47 8.86
CA VAL A 66 -6.61 -5.43 8.06
C VAL A 66 -5.55 -4.67 7.30
N LEU A 67 -5.74 -4.52 5.99
CA LEU A 67 -4.94 -3.63 5.17
C LEU A 67 -5.52 -2.22 5.26
N LEU A 68 -4.67 -1.29 5.65
CA LEU A 68 -4.99 0.11 5.80
C LEU A 68 -4.15 0.93 4.84
N ILE A 69 -4.73 2.02 4.31
CA ILE A 69 -4.01 3.12 3.67
C ILE A 69 -4.39 4.41 4.37
N SER A 70 -3.43 5.31 4.56
CA SER A 70 -3.73 6.67 5.03
C SER A 70 -4.74 7.34 4.11
N GLU A 71 -5.74 7.99 4.72
CA GLU A 71 -6.75 8.73 3.97
C GLU A 71 -6.12 9.90 3.22
N TYR A 72 -5.18 10.58 3.89
CA TYR A 72 -4.49 11.77 3.41
C TYR A 72 -3.01 11.51 3.08
N GLY A 73 -2.44 12.38 2.26
CA GLY A 73 -0.99 12.46 2.04
C GLY A 73 -0.32 13.12 3.25
N LEU A 74 0.53 12.37 3.97
CA LEU A 74 0.98 12.75 5.31
C LEU A 74 2.23 13.63 5.34
N ASP A 75 3.11 13.52 4.34
CA ASP A 75 4.34 14.33 4.18
C ASP A 75 4.66 14.52 2.69
N ALA A 76 5.57 15.43 2.38
CA ALA A 76 6.16 15.69 1.06
C ALA A 76 7.61 15.14 0.98
N GLN A 77 7.83 13.90 1.39
CA GLN A 77 9.16 13.28 1.25
C GLN A 77 9.43 12.94 -0.23
N PRO A 78 10.65 13.21 -0.73
CA PRO A 78 11.08 12.69 -2.02
C PRO A 78 11.10 11.16 -2.00
N TYR A 79 10.91 10.54 -3.16
CA TYR A 79 11.06 9.09 -3.30
C TYR A 79 12.50 8.65 -2.99
N ASP A 80 13.46 9.37 -3.56
CA ASP A 80 14.88 9.11 -3.33
C ASP A 80 15.72 10.39 -3.36
N THR A 81 16.75 10.45 -2.51
CA THR A 81 17.69 11.58 -2.41
C THR A 81 19.13 11.25 -2.80
N SER A 82 19.42 10.02 -3.21
CA SER A 82 20.79 9.56 -3.54
C SER A 82 21.35 10.16 -4.84
N GLY A 83 20.49 10.75 -5.68
CA GLY A 83 20.86 11.29 -6.99
C GLY A 83 21.07 10.24 -8.08
N LYS A 84 20.73 8.97 -7.80
CA LYS A 84 20.70 7.91 -8.81
C LYS A 84 19.54 8.15 -9.79
N ASN A 85 19.76 7.85 -11.06
CA ASN A 85 18.71 7.93 -12.07
C ASN A 85 17.65 6.84 -11.89
N ARG A 86 18.06 5.66 -11.40
CA ARG A 86 17.18 4.52 -11.17
C ARG A 86 17.37 3.99 -9.76
N VAL A 87 16.26 3.85 -9.04
CA VAL A 87 16.23 3.37 -7.65
C VAL A 87 15.04 2.44 -7.54
N LEU A 88 15.28 1.20 -7.11
CA LEU A 88 14.22 0.25 -6.80
C LEU A 88 13.62 0.57 -5.43
N TRP A 89 12.38 0.15 -5.19
CA TRP A 89 11.72 0.31 -3.88
C TRP A 89 12.61 -0.13 -2.72
N GLU A 90 13.27 -1.29 -2.86
CA GLU A 90 14.15 -1.87 -1.85
C GLU A 90 15.30 -0.95 -1.41
N ASP A 91 15.80 -0.11 -2.33
CA ASP A 91 16.94 0.79 -2.17
C ASP A 91 16.54 2.24 -1.91
N SER A 92 15.25 2.56 -1.92
CA SER A 92 14.75 3.94 -1.88
C SER A 92 14.83 4.55 -0.47
N THR A 93 15.25 5.83 -0.39
CA THR A 93 15.31 6.53 0.91
C THR A 93 13.92 6.73 1.53
N ILE A 94 12.85 6.80 0.73
CA ILE A 94 11.48 6.88 1.27
C ILE A 94 11.07 5.60 2.00
N ARG A 95 11.50 4.42 1.53
CA ARG A 95 11.23 3.14 2.20
C ARG A 95 11.96 3.06 3.55
N GLU A 96 13.22 3.49 3.58
CA GLU A 96 14.01 3.59 4.81
C GLU A 96 13.31 4.51 5.82
N TRP A 97 12.95 5.73 5.39
CA TRP A 97 12.21 6.68 6.22
C TRP A 97 10.87 6.12 6.74
N LEU A 98 10.10 5.43 5.89
CA LEU A 98 8.82 4.82 6.26
C LEU A 98 8.96 3.78 7.37
N ASN A 99 10.02 2.96 7.31
CA ASN A 99 10.22 1.84 8.24
C ASN A 99 11.15 2.18 9.43
N ASP A 100 11.70 3.39 9.47
CA ASP A 100 12.47 3.91 10.60
C ASP A 100 11.80 5.17 11.18
N ASP A 101 12.16 6.35 10.68
CA ASP A 101 11.71 7.65 11.21
C ASP A 101 10.19 7.77 11.35
N PHE A 102 9.43 7.48 10.28
CA PHE A 102 7.97 7.55 10.31
C PHE A 102 7.40 6.52 11.27
N TYR A 103 7.80 5.25 11.15
CA TYR A 103 7.32 4.17 12.03
C TYR A 103 7.58 4.47 13.52
N ASN A 104 8.76 5.01 13.84
CA ASN A 104 9.15 5.29 15.21
C ASN A 104 8.52 6.55 15.79
N SER A 105 8.18 7.53 14.95
CA SER A 105 7.52 8.76 15.38
C SER A 105 6.00 8.68 15.36
N ALA A 106 5.42 7.89 14.46
CA ALA A 106 3.98 7.87 14.23
C ALA A 106 3.20 6.94 15.17
N PHE A 107 3.86 5.93 15.73
CA PHE A 107 3.21 4.88 16.51
C PHE A 107 3.86 4.69 17.88
N SER A 108 3.04 4.50 18.90
CA SER A 108 3.46 4.04 20.22
C SER A 108 3.91 2.58 20.21
N GLU A 109 4.59 2.11 21.26
CA GLU A 109 5.06 0.73 21.34
C GLU A 109 3.90 -0.29 21.31
N ASP A 110 2.77 0.03 21.94
CA ASP A 110 1.57 -0.81 21.90
C ASP A 110 0.96 -0.85 20.49
N GLU A 111 0.95 0.28 19.78
CA GLU A 111 0.46 0.32 18.40
C GLU A 111 1.38 -0.45 17.44
N LYS A 112 2.69 -0.27 17.59
CA LYS A 112 3.73 -0.99 16.84
C LYS A 112 3.61 -2.51 16.99
N ALA A 113 3.22 -2.99 18.16
CA ALA A 113 3.04 -4.42 18.42
C ALA A 113 1.99 -5.06 17.50
N ASN A 114 1.01 -4.30 17.01
CA ASN A 114 -0.03 -4.79 16.11
C ASN A 114 0.28 -4.58 14.62
N ILE A 115 1.33 -3.81 14.27
CA ILE A 115 1.71 -3.61 12.86
C ILE A 115 2.40 -4.86 12.35
N VAL A 116 1.89 -5.42 11.26
CA VAL A 116 2.32 -6.70 10.69
C VAL A 116 3.47 -6.48 9.71
N LEU A 117 4.47 -7.38 9.76
CA LEU A 117 5.53 -7.39 8.74
C LEU A 117 4.97 -8.03 7.47
N SER A 118 4.78 -7.24 6.42
CA SER A 118 4.13 -7.67 5.18
C SER A 118 5.12 -7.86 4.03
N PHE A 119 4.79 -8.73 3.08
CA PHE A 119 5.56 -8.95 1.85
C PHE A 119 4.59 -9.14 0.68
N SER A 120 4.92 -8.55 -0.48
CA SER A 120 4.13 -8.64 -1.69
C SER A 120 5.03 -8.63 -2.93
N GLU A 121 4.81 -9.59 -3.83
CA GLU A 121 5.36 -9.60 -5.19
C GLU A 121 4.34 -9.04 -6.20
N GLY A 122 3.32 -8.34 -5.71
CA GLY A 122 2.18 -7.85 -6.48
C GLY A 122 1.29 -8.95 -7.05
N PHE A 123 0.44 -8.56 -8.01
CA PHE A 123 -0.56 -9.42 -8.61
C PHE A 123 -0.34 -9.51 -10.12
N GLU A 124 0.25 -10.63 -10.56
CA GLU A 124 0.60 -10.89 -11.96
C GLU A 124 -0.57 -10.66 -12.94
N ALA A 125 -1.79 -11.06 -12.56
CA ALA A 125 -2.99 -10.87 -13.38
C ALA A 125 -3.38 -9.40 -13.60
N LYS A 126 -2.83 -8.47 -12.81
CA LYS A 126 -3.05 -7.03 -12.93
C LYS A 126 -1.84 -6.30 -13.53
N ASN A 127 -0.80 -7.02 -13.95
CA ASN A 127 0.40 -6.44 -14.55
C ASN A 127 0.50 -6.80 -16.04
N SER A 128 1.02 -5.88 -16.86
CA SER A 128 1.23 -6.10 -18.28
C SER A 128 2.62 -6.64 -18.56
N SER A 129 2.70 -7.62 -19.47
CA SER A 129 3.98 -8.03 -20.04
C SER A 129 4.61 -6.89 -20.85
N THR A 130 5.93 -6.74 -20.75
CA THR A 130 6.70 -5.95 -21.73
C THR A 130 6.89 -6.66 -23.06
N ARG A 131 6.50 -7.95 -23.15
CA ARG A 131 6.58 -8.78 -24.35
C ARG A 131 5.22 -8.88 -25.02
N LEU A 132 5.22 -8.86 -26.36
CA LEU A 132 4.02 -9.02 -27.17
C LEU A 132 3.31 -10.38 -26.99
N LEU A 133 4.05 -11.43 -26.61
CA LEU A 133 3.51 -12.78 -26.43
C LEU A 133 3.12 -13.09 -24.97
N GLY A 134 3.14 -12.08 -24.10
CA GLY A 134 2.82 -12.23 -22.67
C GLY A 134 3.97 -12.80 -21.82
N GLY A 135 3.70 -12.95 -20.53
CA GLY A 135 4.62 -13.46 -19.52
C GLY A 135 5.70 -12.46 -19.07
N LYS A 136 6.63 -12.90 -18.24
CA LYS A 136 7.70 -12.03 -17.71
C LYS A 136 8.67 -11.55 -18.81
N PRO A 137 9.25 -10.34 -18.72
CA PRO A 137 9.14 -9.42 -17.59
C PRO A 137 7.88 -8.56 -17.67
N TYR A 138 7.42 -8.13 -16.51
CA TYR A 138 6.27 -7.25 -16.34
C TYR A 138 6.69 -5.78 -16.37
N TYR A 139 5.76 -4.88 -16.71
CA TYR A 139 6.02 -3.45 -16.82
C TYR A 139 6.35 -2.83 -15.46
N HIS A 140 5.58 -3.19 -14.42
CA HIS A 140 5.81 -2.75 -13.05
C HIS A 140 6.64 -3.80 -12.29
N LEU A 141 7.69 -3.32 -11.63
CA LEU A 141 8.49 -4.03 -10.64
C LEU A 141 7.90 -3.72 -9.26
N GLU A 142 7.26 -4.73 -8.69
CA GLU A 142 6.56 -4.65 -7.40
C GLU A 142 7.55 -4.56 -6.23
N ARG A 143 7.05 -4.35 -5.02
CA ARG A 143 7.85 -4.12 -3.81
C ARG A 143 8.95 -5.15 -3.58
N GLY A 144 8.58 -6.44 -3.54
CA GLY A 144 9.54 -7.54 -3.36
C GLY A 144 10.28 -7.52 -2.02
N THR A 145 9.80 -6.78 -1.02
CA THR A 145 10.46 -6.56 0.27
C THR A 145 9.53 -6.84 1.45
N LYS A 146 10.13 -7.07 2.62
CA LYS A 146 9.40 -7.17 3.89
C LYS A 146 9.34 -5.80 4.56
N ASP A 147 8.15 -5.25 4.69
CA ASP A 147 7.92 -3.89 5.20
C ASP A 147 6.80 -3.87 6.24
N LYS A 148 6.98 -3.05 7.28
CA LYS A 148 5.93 -2.72 8.25
C LYS A 148 5.01 -1.65 7.67
N ILE A 149 5.63 -0.60 7.13
CA ILE A 149 4.95 0.49 6.43
C ILE A 149 5.47 0.53 4.99
N PHE A 150 4.56 0.65 4.03
CA PHE A 150 4.89 0.66 2.61
C PHE A 150 4.01 1.64 1.85
N LEU A 151 4.35 1.90 0.59
CA LEU A 151 3.40 2.49 -0.36
C LEU A 151 2.80 1.34 -1.17
N LEU A 152 1.56 1.47 -1.65
CA LEU A 152 1.02 0.46 -2.55
C LEU A 152 1.84 0.44 -3.85
N SER A 153 2.11 -0.74 -4.38
CA SER A 153 2.55 -0.87 -5.77
C SER A 153 1.36 -0.74 -6.73
N TYR A 154 1.64 -0.54 -8.03
CA TYR A 154 0.60 -0.45 -9.05
C TYR A 154 -0.42 -1.61 -9.00
N THR A 155 0.04 -2.87 -8.93
CA THR A 155 -0.90 -4.00 -8.94
C THR A 155 -1.71 -4.13 -7.64
N GLU A 156 -1.14 -3.72 -6.49
CA GLU A 156 -1.86 -3.63 -5.22
C GLU A 156 -2.94 -2.55 -5.31
N MET A 157 -2.60 -1.37 -5.83
CA MET A 157 -3.59 -0.31 -6.07
C MET A 157 -4.70 -0.80 -7.00
N CYS A 158 -4.35 -1.49 -8.09
CA CYS A 158 -5.33 -2.11 -8.97
C CYS A 158 -6.22 -3.12 -8.26
N LEU A 159 -5.69 -3.97 -7.39
CA LEU A 159 -6.55 -4.90 -6.65
C LEU A 159 -7.50 -4.19 -5.69
N TYR A 160 -7.01 -3.16 -5.00
CA TYR A 160 -7.69 -2.55 -3.85
C TYR A 160 -8.48 -1.29 -4.16
N PHE A 161 -8.34 -0.69 -5.34
CA PHE A 161 -9.10 0.48 -5.75
C PHE A 161 -9.93 0.27 -7.02
N ASP A 162 -9.63 -0.74 -7.83
CA ASP A 162 -10.39 -1.01 -9.06
C ASP A 162 -11.88 -1.24 -8.71
N PRO A 163 -12.78 -0.36 -9.19
CA PRO A 163 -14.21 -0.51 -8.95
C PRO A 163 -14.81 -1.57 -9.87
N ASP A 164 -14.11 -2.00 -10.92
CA ASP A 164 -14.57 -3.06 -11.81
C ASP A 164 -14.27 -4.44 -11.18
N PRO A 165 -15.30 -5.21 -10.79
CA PRO A 165 -15.11 -6.55 -10.27
C PRO A 165 -14.75 -7.56 -11.38
N ASN A 166 -14.67 -7.16 -12.65
CA ASN A 166 -14.35 -8.05 -13.74
C ASN A 166 -12.96 -8.69 -13.52
N PRO A 167 -12.88 -10.02 -13.36
CA PRO A 167 -11.61 -10.73 -13.18
C PRO A 167 -10.76 -10.74 -14.46
N ASN A 168 -11.34 -10.39 -15.61
CA ASN A 168 -10.68 -10.30 -16.90
C ASN A 168 -10.75 -8.85 -17.44
N PRO A 169 -10.11 -7.87 -16.77
CA PRO A 169 -9.87 -6.57 -17.39
C PRO A 169 -9.05 -6.80 -18.67
N LYS A 170 -9.10 -5.86 -19.64
CA LYS A 170 -8.13 -5.95 -20.75
C LYS A 170 -6.73 -5.95 -20.11
N GLU A 171 -5.83 -6.78 -20.64
CA GLU A 171 -4.46 -6.88 -20.13
C GLU A 171 -3.86 -5.47 -19.93
N GLY A 172 -3.55 -5.10 -18.69
CA GLY A 172 -3.04 -3.77 -18.33
C GLY A 172 -4.04 -2.67 -17.97
N SER A 173 -5.34 -2.93 -17.88
CA SER A 173 -6.37 -1.86 -17.83
C SER A 173 -6.90 -1.49 -16.45
N CYS A 174 -6.08 -1.45 -15.41
CA CYS A 174 -6.48 -0.82 -14.15
C CYS A 174 -5.82 0.55 -14.05
N PHE A 175 -6.61 1.62 -13.94
CA PHE A 175 -6.13 3.02 -13.92
C PHE A 175 -5.28 3.41 -15.15
N ASP A 176 -5.95 3.72 -16.27
CA ASP A 176 -5.31 4.15 -17.52
C ASP A 176 -4.59 5.49 -17.34
N PHE A 177 -3.39 5.63 -17.91
CA PHE A 177 -2.60 6.87 -17.91
C PHE A 177 -3.35 8.08 -18.53
N GLN A 178 -4.37 7.84 -19.34
CA GLN A 178 -5.20 8.84 -20.00
C GLN A 178 -6.34 9.35 -19.12
N TYR A 179 -6.85 8.57 -18.16
CA TYR A 179 -8.07 8.88 -17.41
C TYR A 179 -7.82 9.02 -15.91
N GLY A 180 -8.41 10.05 -15.33
CA GLY A 180 -8.38 10.28 -13.89
C GLY A 180 -9.48 9.53 -13.18
N HIS A 181 -9.20 9.02 -11.99
CA HIS A 181 -10.11 8.22 -11.18
C HIS A 181 -10.27 8.81 -9.79
N ASP A 182 -11.51 9.02 -9.36
CA ASP A 182 -11.82 9.71 -8.09
C ASP A 182 -11.47 8.84 -6.87
N GLU A 183 -11.49 7.51 -7.04
CA GLU A 183 -11.26 6.53 -5.97
C GLU A 183 -9.83 6.60 -5.41
N VAL A 184 -8.88 7.00 -6.25
CA VAL A 184 -7.45 7.11 -5.92
C VAL A 184 -7.01 8.55 -5.62
N LEU A 185 -7.94 9.52 -5.66
CA LEU A 185 -7.64 10.87 -5.21
C LEU A 185 -7.16 10.85 -3.76
N CYS A 186 -6.26 11.77 -3.47
CA CYS A 186 -5.66 11.96 -2.17
C CYS A 186 -5.56 13.45 -1.90
N TYR A 187 -5.86 13.85 -0.67
CA TYR A 187 -5.71 15.23 -0.21
C TYR A 187 -4.59 15.28 0.81
N PRO A 188 -3.78 16.34 0.84
CA PRO A 188 -2.68 16.44 1.79
C PRO A 188 -3.20 16.85 3.17
N THR A 189 -2.51 16.43 4.23
CA THR A 189 -2.63 17.08 5.54
C THR A 189 -2.13 18.53 5.46
N GLU A 190 -2.46 19.36 6.44
CA GLU A 190 -1.96 20.75 6.47
C GLU A 190 -0.43 20.79 6.55
N TYR A 191 0.19 19.84 7.27
CA TYR A 191 1.64 19.69 7.31
C TYR A 191 2.24 19.38 5.93
N ALA A 192 1.69 18.40 5.21
CA ALA A 192 2.18 18.05 3.88
C ALA A 192 1.94 19.19 2.87
N LYS A 193 0.78 19.86 2.95
CA LYS A 193 0.38 20.95 2.06
C LYS A 193 1.36 22.12 2.06
N GLN A 194 1.96 22.43 3.21
CA GLN A 194 2.97 23.49 3.34
C GLN A 194 4.29 23.16 2.63
N ARG A 195 4.56 21.88 2.34
CA ARG A 195 5.82 21.38 1.79
C ARG A 195 5.68 20.91 0.33
N LEU A 196 4.46 20.55 -0.08
CA LEU A 196 4.16 20.09 -1.43
C LEU A 196 4.20 21.22 -2.45
N TYR A 197 4.79 20.94 -3.62
CA TYR A 197 4.55 21.73 -4.82
C TYR A 197 3.24 21.28 -5.47
N MET A 198 2.13 21.90 -5.08
CA MET A 198 0.81 21.60 -5.65
C MET A 198 0.54 22.40 -6.92
N LEU A 199 -0.09 21.75 -7.90
CA LEU A 199 -0.70 22.46 -9.02
C LEU A 199 -1.97 23.15 -8.50
N ASN A 200 -2.04 24.49 -8.58
CA ASN A 200 -3.14 25.33 -8.04
C ASN A 200 -4.51 25.16 -8.75
N VAL A 201 -4.81 23.97 -9.26
CA VAL A 201 -6.00 23.66 -10.06
C VAL A 201 -6.97 22.76 -9.29
N LYS A 202 -6.47 21.98 -8.31
CA LYS A 202 -7.25 21.11 -7.42
C LYS A 202 -6.63 21.11 -6.02
N ASP A 203 -7.44 20.83 -5.00
CA ASP A 203 -6.97 20.62 -3.62
C ASP A 203 -6.31 19.25 -3.41
N ALA A 204 -6.52 18.30 -4.34
CA ALA A 204 -5.91 16.98 -4.31
C ALA A 204 -4.42 17.03 -4.67
N CYS A 205 -3.62 16.22 -3.99
CA CYS A 205 -2.19 16.05 -4.25
C CYS A 205 -1.92 14.73 -4.99
N GLY A 206 -0.82 14.70 -5.77
CA GLY A 206 -0.30 13.42 -6.24
C GLY A 206 0.38 12.64 -5.10
N TRP A 207 0.61 11.34 -5.29
CA TRP A 207 1.28 10.49 -4.30
C TRP A 207 2.14 9.40 -4.96
N TRP A 208 3.21 9.02 -4.26
CA TRP A 208 4.19 8.02 -4.70
C TRP A 208 3.65 6.59 -4.60
N MET A 209 4.04 5.71 -5.53
CA MET A 209 3.81 4.26 -5.46
C MET A 209 5.12 3.52 -5.17
N ALA A 210 5.03 2.29 -4.67
CA ALA A 210 6.19 1.45 -4.38
C ALA A 210 6.60 0.53 -5.56
N ASP A 211 6.35 0.96 -6.80
CA ASP A 211 6.77 0.25 -8.00
C ASP A 211 7.74 1.07 -8.86
N CYS A 212 8.62 0.36 -9.54
CA CYS A 212 9.52 0.90 -10.55
C CYS A 212 9.22 0.27 -11.90
N PHE A 213 9.55 0.94 -12.99
CA PHE A 213 9.33 0.35 -14.31
C PHE A 213 10.50 -0.56 -14.74
N TYR A 214 10.21 -1.68 -15.41
CA TYR A 214 11.19 -2.74 -15.70
C TYR A 214 12.42 -2.29 -16.50
N ASP A 215 12.21 -1.47 -17.53
CA ASP A 215 13.24 -1.00 -18.45
C ASP A 215 13.40 0.52 -18.46
N THR A 216 12.88 1.20 -17.43
CA THR A 216 13.00 2.65 -17.31
C THR A 216 13.39 3.10 -15.91
N ASP A 217 13.85 4.34 -15.84
CA ASP A 217 14.31 5.03 -14.63
C ASP A 217 13.16 5.61 -13.79
N GLY A 218 11.91 5.32 -14.18
CA GLY A 218 10.73 5.91 -13.55
C GLY A 218 10.18 5.10 -12.38
N VAL A 219 9.47 5.81 -11.52
CA VAL A 219 8.65 5.29 -10.43
C VAL A 219 7.19 5.62 -10.71
N GLY A 220 6.30 4.71 -10.32
CA GLY A 220 4.87 4.92 -10.40
C GLY A 220 4.39 6.04 -9.48
N VAL A 221 3.51 6.90 -9.97
CA VAL A 221 2.80 7.90 -9.16
C VAL A 221 1.33 7.97 -9.54
N ILE A 222 0.48 8.44 -8.62
CA ILE A 222 -0.84 8.95 -8.94
C ILE A 222 -0.78 10.48 -8.92
N SER A 223 -1.32 11.13 -9.96
CA SER A 223 -1.38 12.58 -10.01
C SER A 223 -2.52 13.15 -9.15
N GLY A 224 -2.52 14.46 -8.89
CA GLY A 224 -3.65 15.15 -8.26
C GLY A 224 -4.96 15.14 -9.07
N TYR A 225 -4.94 14.55 -10.28
CA TYR A 225 -6.14 14.28 -11.09
C TYR A 225 -6.60 12.83 -11.01
N GLY A 226 -5.95 11.99 -10.19
CA GLY A 226 -6.27 10.56 -10.06
C GLY A 226 -5.79 9.72 -11.23
N GLN A 227 -4.80 10.20 -12.00
CA GLN A 227 -4.23 9.47 -13.13
C GLN A 227 -2.96 8.74 -12.69
N ALA A 228 -2.82 7.46 -13.08
CA ALA A 228 -1.54 6.78 -12.99
C ALA A 228 -0.54 7.43 -13.96
N GLN A 229 0.68 7.67 -13.49
CA GLN A 229 1.74 8.31 -14.26
C GLN A 229 3.10 7.72 -13.89
N ARG A 230 4.11 8.11 -14.66
CA ARG A 230 5.52 7.80 -14.39
C ARG A 230 6.25 9.10 -14.05
N GLU A 231 6.97 9.09 -12.93
CA GLU A 231 7.86 10.18 -12.53
C GLU A 231 9.32 9.72 -12.62
N ILE A 232 10.20 10.61 -13.08
CA ILE A 232 11.64 10.38 -13.20
C ILE A 232 12.45 11.28 -12.27
N LEU A 233 11.84 12.36 -11.75
CA LEU A 233 12.45 13.24 -10.76
C LEU A 233 12.20 12.69 -9.35
N LEU A 234 13.04 11.75 -8.91
CA LEU A 234 12.84 11.05 -7.63
C LEU A 234 12.99 11.97 -6.40
N ASN A 235 13.74 13.07 -6.52
CA ASN A 235 13.88 14.09 -5.48
C ASN A 235 12.81 15.20 -5.57
N SER A 236 11.63 14.87 -6.09
CA SER A 236 10.53 15.82 -6.28
C SER A 236 9.69 16.00 -5.02
N SER A 237 9.25 17.24 -4.75
CA SER A 237 8.26 17.56 -3.71
C SER A 237 6.82 17.67 -4.25
N ARG A 238 6.54 17.12 -5.45
CA ARG A 238 5.22 17.19 -6.08
C ARG A 238 4.23 16.15 -5.56
N TYR A 239 4.73 15.10 -4.93
CA TYR A 239 3.93 13.94 -4.53
C TYR A 239 4.05 13.75 -3.04
N ALA A 240 2.91 13.48 -2.41
CA ALA A 240 2.81 13.18 -1.01
C ALA A 240 3.17 11.71 -0.73
N VAL A 241 3.49 11.45 0.53
CA VAL A 241 3.62 10.10 1.06
C VAL A 241 2.25 9.64 1.54
N ARG A 242 1.72 8.58 0.92
CA ARG A 242 0.46 7.94 1.30
C ARG A 242 0.74 6.52 1.80
N PRO A 243 1.20 6.36 3.06
CA PRO A 243 1.56 5.05 3.59
C PRO A 243 0.37 4.11 3.69
N ALA A 244 0.69 2.82 3.60
CA ALA A 244 -0.17 1.68 3.85
C ALA A 244 0.53 0.70 4.79
N MET A 245 -0.27 -0.10 5.51
CA MET A 245 0.21 -1.12 6.43
C MET A 245 -0.82 -2.21 6.64
N TRP A 246 -0.35 -3.40 6.98
CA TRP A 246 -1.19 -4.44 7.57
C TRP A 246 -1.14 -4.32 9.09
N VAL A 247 -2.29 -4.40 9.76
CA VAL A 247 -2.37 -4.42 11.22
C VAL A 247 -3.25 -5.58 11.69
N THR A 248 -2.88 -6.20 12.81
CA THR A 248 -3.76 -7.13 13.53
C THR A 248 -4.83 -6.33 14.26
N TRP A 249 -6.09 -6.51 13.89
CA TRP A 249 -7.23 -5.79 14.45
C TRP A 249 -7.33 -5.98 15.96
N GLN A 250 -7.48 -4.86 16.68
CA GLN A 250 -7.82 -4.84 18.10
C GLN A 250 -9.16 -4.13 18.28
N SER A 251 -10.01 -4.63 19.18
CA SER A 251 -11.36 -4.10 19.38
C SER A 251 -11.42 -2.67 19.92
N ASP A 252 -10.30 -2.15 20.43
CA ASP A 252 -10.14 -0.79 20.95
C ASP A 252 -9.64 0.22 19.90
N MET A 253 -9.30 -0.23 18.68
CA MET A 253 -9.04 0.66 17.56
C MET A 253 -10.31 1.46 17.21
N GLN A 254 -10.20 2.79 17.23
CA GLN A 254 -11.34 3.69 17.12
C GLN A 254 -11.87 3.73 15.68
N VAL A 255 -13.03 3.12 15.46
CA VAL A 255 -13.77 3.21 14.19
C VAL A 255 -14.44 4.58 14.12
N ILE A 256 -14.31 5.24 12.97
CA ILE A 256 -15.09 6.44 12.69
C ILE A 256 -16.51 5.99 12.33
N GLU A 257 -17.45 6.10 13.27
CA GLU A 257 -18.86 5.91 12.95
C GLU A 257 -19.28 7.04 12.00
N GLU A 258 -19.60 6.70 10.74
CA GLU A 258 -20.21 7.64 9.81
C GLU A 258 -21.51 8.18 10.44
N SER A 259 -21.44 9.36 11.03
CA SER A 259 -22.65 10.08 11.42
C SER A 259 -23.42 10.41 10.13
N ARG A 260 -24.45 9.60 9.84
CA ARG A 260 -25.47 9.92 8.84
C ARG A 260 -26.08 11.28 9.19
N SER A 261 -25.63 12.35 8.54
CA SER A 261 -26.50 13.48 8.18
C SER A 261 -25.88 14.35 7.08
N TYR A 262 -26.03 13.93 5.83
CA TYR A 262 -26.34 14.92 4.80
C TYR A 262 -27.77 15.42 5.08
N ASN A 263 -27.88 16.33 6.04
CA ASN A 263 -29.09 17.11 6.21
C ASN A 263 -29.24 17.97 4.95
N ASN A 264 -30.29 17.65 4.19
CA ASN A 264 -30.92 18.55 3.24
C ASN A 264 -30.92 19.99 3.78
N LYS A 265 -30.24 20.87 3.06
CA LYS A 265 -30.59 22.29 2.95
C LYS A 265 -30.71 22.51 1.45
N GLY A 266 -31.91 22.68 0.89
CA GLY A 266 -32.87 23.70 1.27
C GLY A 266 -32.64 24.87 0.34
#